data_AF-A0A9C9ELD2-F1
#
_entry.id   AF-A0A9C9ELD2-F1
#
_cell.length_a   1.000
_cell.length_b   1.000
_cell.length_c   1.000
_cell.angle_alpha   90.00
_cell.angle_beta   90.00
_cell.angle_gamma   90.00
#
_symmetry.space_group_name_H-M   'P 1'
#
loop_
_entity.id
_entity.type
_entity.pdbx_description
1 polymer ?
#
loop_
_entity_poly.entity_id
_entity_poly.type
_entity_poly.pdbx_seq_one_letter_code
_entity_poly.pdbx_strand_id
1 'polypeptide(L)'
;MKAKDSTKDVLRKIPSIDKILQWKELQGFLSSIEQQYAAAIVRKIVDDFRKRVLAGEKLNLTFLKNSIIKEFKDLLTPYFRHAVNALGIVLHTGLGRAPYSNSIPEILKDATVGYSQLQIDEEGRRADRYRKLSKILSILTGAEAGVIVNNNAGATLLILNTMAKGREVIVSRGQLIEIGGAFRIPEIMEQSGAIMHEIGTTNRTHLRNYEEAINENTAALLRVHQSNYKIIGFTKDVPLNELVALGKKYNLPVIDDLGSGALIDFSKYGLPKEPTVQESIKTGADIVCFSGDKLIGGPQCGIIVGKKKLIEKIKKNPLTRALRCDKMTNIVLESTLKLFLSNEQFILENHGVMRLLLKPLKTIRLQANKCARLLKKEFSKDLEIAVARDHSEIGGGSLSTEQLPTFVVVIKPKNIPVQDLARKLRMCTTPIYGRVSENTLLLDFRTVLKNEEKLIVQAFSEVLQ
;
A
#
# COMPACT_ATOMS: atom_id res chain seq x y z
N MET A 1 -37.97 41.07 -16.17
CA MET A 1 -36.75 41.04 -15.32
C MET A 1 -37.12 40.42 -13.97
N LYS A 2 -36.68 39.18 -13.68
CA LYS A 2 -36.93 38.56 -12.36
C LYS A 2 -36.01 39.19 -11.32
N ALA A 3 -36.59 39.60 -10.18
CA ALA A 3 -35.89 40.23 -9.07
C ALA A 3 -34.70 39.38 -8.59
N LYS A 4 -33.52 39.99 -8.50
CA LYS A 4 -32.35 39.41 -7.84
C LYS A 4 -32.65 39.37 -6.34
N ASP A 5 -32.86 38.17 -5.77
CA ASP A 5 -32.94 38.00 -4.32
C ASP A 5 -31.68 38.62 -3.69
N SER A 6 -31.84 39.57 -2.77
CA SER A 6 -30.71 40.17 -2.06
C SER A 6 -30.09 39.15 -1.10
N THR A 7 -28.82 39.32 -0.73
CA THR A 7 -28.13 38.45 0.25
C THR A 7 -28.94 38.28 1.55
N LYS A 8 -29.65 39.33 1.98
CA LYS A 8 -30.54 39.30 3.15
C LYS A 8 -31.78 38.43 2.93
N ASP A 9 -32.31 38.37 1.71
CA ASP A 9 -33.48 37.56 1.38
C ASP A 9 -33.16 36.05 1.39
N VAL A 10 -31.99 35.66 0.87
CA VAL A 10 -31.56 34.25 0.89
C VAL A 10 -31.36 33.76 2.33
N LEU A 11 -30.71 34.55 3.18
CA LEU A 11 -30.45 34.19 4.58
C LEU A 11 -31.74 34.04 5.39
N ARG A 12 -32.74 34.90 5.15
CA ARG A 12 -34.07 34.82 5.81
C ARG A 12 -34.87 33.60 5.40
N LYS A 13 -34.68 33.08 4.18
CA LYS A 13 -35.41 31.92 3.67
C LYS A 13 -34.83 30.57 4.15
N ILE A 14 -33.69 30.54 4.84
CA ILE A 14 -33.11 29.31 5.39
C ILE A 14 -34.06 28.73 6.46
N PRO A 15 -34.57 27.48 6.30
CA PRO A 15 -35.46 26.88 7.28
C PRO A 15 -34.74 26.59 8.62
N SER A 16 -35.52 26.41 9.70
CA SER A 16 -34.96 25.91 10.96
C SER A 16 -34.41 24.50 10.76
N ILE A 17 -33.44 24.12 11.60
CA ILE A 17 -32.83 22.78 11.56
C ILE A 17 -33.91 21.69 11.68
N ASP A 18 -34.89 21.86 12.56
CA ASP A 18 -36.00 20.90 12.72
C ASP A 18 -36.83 20.75 11.44
N LYS A 19 -37.11 21.85 10.73
CA LYS A 19 -37.81 21.80 9.44
C LYS A 19 -36.99 21.11 8.37
N ILE A 20 -35.66 21.28 8.38
CA ILE A 20 -34.76 20.58 7.46
C ILE A 20 -34.78 19.08 7.74
N LEU A 21 -34.72 18.68 9.01
CA LEU A 21 -34.76 17.27 9.41
C LEU A 21 -36.09 16.58 9.04
N GLN A 22 -37.17 17.35 8.82
CA GLN A 22 -38.45 16.83 8.33
C GLN A 22 -38.51 16.67 6.80
N TRP A 23 -37.45 17.02 6.07
CA TRP A 23 -37.43 16.83 4.61
C TRP A 23 -37.53 15.36 4.23
N LYS A 24 -38.39 15.08 3.24
CA LYS A 24 -38.65 13.72 2.74
C LYS A 24 -37.37 13.04 2.26
N GLU A 25 -36.48 13.80 1.61
CA GLU A 25 -35.22 13.31 1.05
C GLU A 25 -34.20 12.88 2.12
N LEU A 26 -34.37 13.34 3.37
CA LEU A 26 -33.48 12.98 4.47
C LEU A 26 -33.97 11.76 5.26
N GLN A 27 -35.26 11.43 5.20
CA GLN A 27 -35.85 10.36 6.03
C GLN A 27 -35.15 9.01 5.86
N GLY A 28 -34.68 8.69 4.64
CA GLY A 28 -33.93 7.47 4.38
C GLY A 28 -32.61 7.39 5.16
N PHE A 29 -31.93 8.53 5.36
CA PHE A 29 -30.67 8.62 6.11
C PHE A 29 -30.90 8.70 7.63
N LEU A 30 -31.97 9.38 8.04
CA LEU A 30 -32.32 9.56 9.46
C LEU A 30 -32.73 8.27 10.16
N SER A 31 -33.10 7.23 9.40
CA SER A 31 -33.34 5.89 9.95
C SER A 31 -32.07 5.26 10.57
N SER A 32 -30.89 5.72 10.15
CA SER A 32 -29.58 5.15 10.50
C SER A 32 -28.73 6.10 11.36
N ILE A 33 -29.21 7.31 11.64
CA ILE A 33 -28.47 8.36 12.35
C ILE A 33 -29.35 8.94 13.45
N GLU A 34 -28.86 8.89 14.68
CA GLU A 34 -29.51 9.54 15.82
C GLU A 34 -29.76 11.03 15.56
N GLN A 35 -30.95 11.50 15.94
CA GLN A 35 -31.44 12.84 15.60
C GLN A 35 -30.46 13.95 16.01
N GLN A 36 -29.79 13.82 17.15
CA GLN A 36 -28.80 14.80 17.63
C GLN A 36 -27.60 14.96 16.67
N TYR A 37 -27.13 13.87 16.05
CA TYR A 37 -26.00 13.92 15.11
C TYR A 37 -26.46 14.45 13.76
N ALA A 38 -27.65 14.05 13.31
CA ALA A 38 -28.25 14.63 12.10
C ALA A 38 -28.43 16.15 12.22
N ALA A 39 -28.91 16.64 13.37
CA ALA A 39 -29.03 18.06 13.66
C ALA A 39 -27.66 18.77 13.63
N ALA A 40 -26.61 18.16 14.20
CA ALA A 40 -25.26 18.71 14.17
C ALA A 40 -24.70 18.82 12.75
N ILE A 41 -24.90 17.80 11.90
CA ILE A 41 -24.49 17.79 10.49
C ILE A 41 -25.20 18.92 9.74
N VAL A 42 -26.53 18.98 9.83
CA VAL A 42 -27.32 20.03 9.16
C VAL A 42 -26.88 21.42 9.62
N ARG A 43 -26.69 21.61 10.93
CA ARG A 43 -26.26 22.89 11.51
C ARG A 43 -24.91 23.34 10.92
N LYS A 44 -23.92 22.44 10.87
CA LYS A 44 -22.62 22.73 10.27
C LYS A 44 -22.72 23.18 8.81
N ILE A 45 -23.54 22.50 8.00
CA ILE A 45 -23.72 22.82 6.58
C ILE A 45 -24.48 24.15 6.41
N VAL A 46 -25.50 24.39 7.22
CA VAL A 46 -26.25 25.66 7.21
C VAL A 46 -25.35 26.82 7.60
N ASP A 47 -24.48 26.65 8.59
CA ASP A 47 -23.56 27.69 9.04
C ASP A 47 -22.47 27.98 7.99
N ASP A 48 -21.93 26.96 7.32
CA ASP A 48 -21.04 27.13 6.17
C ASP A 48 -21.73 27.88 5.02
N PHE A 49 -22.96 27.46 4.67
CA PHE A 49 -23.77 28.12 3.65
C PHE A 49 -24.02 29.59 3.98
N ARG A 50 -24.33 29.92 5.23
CA ARG A 50 -24.49 31.32 5.69
C ARG A 50 -23.21 32.12 5.50
N LYS A 51 -22.05 31.57 5.88
CA LYS A 51 -20.75 32.24 5.71
C LYS A 51 -20.46 32.54 4.23
N ARG A 52 -20.71 31.57 3.35
CA ARG A 52 -20.48 31.72 1.90
C ARG A 52 -21.39 32.75 1.26
N VAL A 53 -22.67 32.75 1.62
CA VAL A 53 -23.63 33.79 1.18
C VAL A 53 -23.21 35.18 1.67
N LEU A 54 -22.77 35.30 2.93
CA LEU A 54 -22.25 36.57 3.47
C LEU A 54 -20.95 37.03 2.80
N ALA A 55 -20.10 36.10 2.36
CA ALA A 55 -18.90 36.38 1.57
C ALA A 55 -19.19 36.79 0.11
N GLY A 56 -20.48 36.86 -0.28
CA GLY A 56 -20.90 37.32 -1.61
C GLY A 56 -21.10 36.20 -2.63
N GLU A 57 -21.02 34.92 -2.24
CA GLU A 57 -21.35 33.82 -3.14
C GLU A 57 -22.86 33.80 -3.44
N LYS A 58 -23.20 33.66 -4.72
CA LYS A 58 -24.59 33.59 -5.20
C LYS A 58 -25.13 32.15 -5.05
N LEU A 59 -25.47 31.78 -3.82
CA LEU A 59 -26.05 30.46 -3.51
C LEU A 59 -27.56 30.57 -3.27
N ASN A 60 -28.28 29.46 -3.46
CA ASN A 60 -29.73 29.38 -3.25
C ASN A 60 -30.09 28.18 -2.35
N LEU A 61 -31.36 28.08 -1.94
CA LEU A 61 -31.81 26.97 -1.08
C LEU A 61 -31.72 25.60 -1.75
N THR A 62 -31.80 25.53 -3.08
CA THR A 62 -31.57 24.28 -3.82
C THR A 62 -30.14 23.80 -3.63
N PHE A 63 -29.16 24.71 -3.67
CA PHE A 63 -27.77 24.41 -3.37
C PHE A 63 -27.61 23.93 -1.92
N LEU A 64 -28.23 24.61 -0.95
CA LEU A 64 -28.22 24.17 0.46
C LEU A 64 -28.78 22.75 0.60
N LYS A 65 -29.97 22.49 0.03
CA LYS A 65 -30.63 21.19 0.07
C LYS A 65 -29.76 20.09 -0.55
N ASN A 66 -29.21 20.34 -1.74
CA ASN A 66 -28.32 19.38 -2.41
C ASN A 66 -27.03 19.14 -1.63
N SER A 67 -26.48 20.17 -0.98
CA SER A 67 -25.29 20.04 -0.14
C SER A 67 -25.56 19.17 1.08
N ILE A 68 -26.72 19.36 1.73
CA ILE A 68 -27.15 18.53 2.87
C ILE A 68 -27.32 17.07 2.43
N ILE A 69 -28.10 16.81 1.37
CA ILE A 69 -28.30 15.45 0.85
C ILE A 69 -26.98 14.79 0.48
N LYS A 70 -26.08 15.54 -0.17
CA LYS A 70 -24.75 15.05 -0.56
C LYS A 70 -23.91 14.68 0.66
N GLU A 71 -23.90 15.49 1.72
CA GLU A 71 -23.15 15.19 2.94
C GLU A 71 -23.67 13.93 3.62
N PHE A 72 -24.99 13.79 3.78
CA PHE A 72 -25.57 12.58 4.38
C PHE A 72 -25.24 11.33 3.55
N LYS A 73 -25.32 11.44 2.22
CA LYS A 73 -24.94 10.34 1.32
C LYS A 73 -23.45 10.00 1.45
N ASP A 74 -22.58 11.00 1.49
CA ASP A 74 -21.12 10.81 1.59
C ASP A 74 -20.73 10.17 2.93
N LEU A 75 -21.27 10.70 4.04
CA LEU A 75 -20.99 10.20 5.39
C LEU A 75 -21.42 8.74 5.59
N LEU A 76 -22.54 8.34 5.01
CA LEU A 76 -23.07 6.99 5.11
C LEU A 76 -22.49 6.04 4.05
N THR A 77 -21.83 6.55 3.02
CA THR A 77 -21.13 5.73 2.04
C THR A 77 -19.81 5.26 2.65
N PRO A 78 -19.53 3.95 2.72
CA PRO A 78 -18.27 3.47 3.27
C PRO A 78 -17.06 4.02 2.50
N TYR A 79 -16.14 4.68 3.22
CA TYR A 79 -14.91 5.21 2.62
C TYR A 79 -13.96 4.07 2.18
N PHE A 80 -13.72 3.12 3.08
CA PHE A 80 -12.93 1.91 2.79
C PHE A 80 -13.83 0.87 2.12
N ARG A 81 -13.93 0.93 0.80
CA ARG A 81 -14.75 0.04 -0.02
C ARG A 81 -13.96 -0.55 -1.17
N HIS A 82 -14.51 -1.61 -1.76
CA HIS A 82 -13.93 -2.23 -2.96
C HIS A 82 -13.87 -1.22 -4.11
N ALA A 83 -12.72 -1.18 -4.77
CA ALA A 83 -12.47 -0.40 -5.97
C ALA A 83 -11.79 -1.27 -7.02
N VAL A 84 -12.09 -1.02 -8.30
CA VAL A 84 -11.44 -1.70 -9.42
C VAL A 84 -10.16 -0.95 -9.77
N ASN A 85 -9.02 -1.62 -9.60
CA ASN A 85 -7.73 -1.16 -10.06
C ASN A 85 -7.54 -1.52 -11.55
N ALA A 86 -7.80 -0.56 -12.44
CA ALA A 86 -7.46 -0.63 -13.86
C ALA A 86 -6.35 0.36 -14.24
N LEU A 87 -5.49 0.72 -13.28
CA LEU A 87 -4.32 1.58 -13.53
C LEU A 87 -3.16 0.79 -14.13
N GLY A 88 -3.09 -0.52 -13.88
CA GLY A 88 -1.96 -1.33 -14.30
C GLY A 88 -0.80 -1.30 -13.31
N ILE A 89 -1.04 -0.87 -12.07
CA ILE A 89 -0.02 -0.80 -11.03
C ILE A 89 -0.33 -1.87 -9.98
N VAL A 90 0.50 -2.92 -9.90
CA VAL A 90 0.22 -4.12 -9.08
C VAL A 90 0.22 -3.82 -7.57
N LEU A 91 1.23 -3.10 -7.09
CA LEU A 91 1.42 -2.70 -5.71
C LEU A 91 1.06 -1.21 -5.53
N HIS A 92 -0.12 -0.80 -5.99
CA HIS A 92 -0.55 0.58 -5.91
C HIS A 92 -0.79 1.03 -4.46
N THR A 93 0.07 1.89 -3.92
CA THR A 93 0.05 2.31 -2.51
C THR A 93 -1.29 2.94 -2.10
N GLY A 94 -1.88 3.79 -2.94
CA GLY A 94 -3.17 4.43 -2.66
C GLY A 94 -4.40 3.51 -2.77
N LEU A 95 -4.26 2.30 -3.34
CA LEU A 95 -5.35 1.32 -3.47
C LEU A 95 -5.14 0.10 -2.57
N GLY A 96 -4.22 0.21 -1.59
CA GLY A 96 -3.96 -0.88 -0.65
C GLY A 96 -3.05 -1.99 -1.19
N ARG A 97 -2.25 -1.70 -2.22
CA ARG A 97 -1.29 -2.62 -2.87
C ARG A 97 -1.99 -3.82 -3.50
N ALA A 98 -1.42 -5.02 -3.38
CA ALA A 98 -2.01 -6.21 -3.98
C ALA A 98 -3.12 -6.81 -3.09
N PRO A 99 -4.18 -7.36 -3.70
CA PRO A 99 -5.21 -8.08 -2.95
C PRO A 99 -4.65 -9.34 -2.30
N TYR A 100 -5.25 -9.76 -1.19
CA TYR A 100 -4.92 -11.03 -0.54
C TYR A 100 -5.41 -12.25 -1.35
N SER A 101 -4.88 -13.43 -1.01
CA SER A 101 -5.44 -14.70 -1.48
C SER A 101 -6.92 -14.84 -1.08
N ASN A 102 -7.72 -15.48 -1.94
CA ASN A 102 -9.15 -15.66 -1.74
C ASN A 102 -9.52 -16.40 -0.44
N SER A 103 -8.60 -17.17 0.13
CA SER A 103 -8.83 -17.89 1.39
C SER A 103 -8.69 -17.01 2.64
N ILE A 104 -7.95 -15.90 2.55
CA ILE A 104 -7.61 -15.06 3.71
C ILE A 104 -8.84 -14.34 4.29
N PRO A 105 -9.77 -13.78 3.49
CA PRO A 105 -10.98 -13.14 4.02
C PRO A 105 -11.82 -14.06 4.93
N GLU A 106 -11.99 -15.33 4.57
CA GLU A 106 -12.75 -16.27 5.40
C GLU A 106 -12.01 -16.62 6.70
N ILE A 107 -10.69 -16.79 6.65
CA ILE A 107 -9.86 -17.00 7.85
C ILE A 107 -9.95 -15.78 8.78
N LEU A 108 -9.91 -14.57 8.21
CA LEU A 108 -10.08 -13.34 8.99
C LEU A 108 -11.46 -13.28 9.64
N LYS A 109 -12.53 -13.58 8.91
CA LYS A 109 -13.89 -13.60 9.43
C LYS A 109 -14.00 -14.55 10.62
N ASP A 110 -13.54 -15.79 10.48
CA ASP A 110 -13.53 -16.78 11.56
C ASP A 110 -12.78 -16.28 12.81
N ALA A 111 -11.57 -15.78 12.63
CA ALA A 111 -10.72 -15.32 13.74
C ALA A 111 -11.12 -13.95 14.35
N THR A 112 -12.14 -13.28 13.80
CA THR A 112 -12.57 -11.94 14.25
C THR A 112 -13.97 -11.87 14.77
N VAL A 113 -14.86 -12.76 14.35
CA VAL A 113 -16.21 -12.87 14.92
C VAL A 113 -16.17 -13.32 16.39
N GLY A 114 -15.12 -14.05 16.80
CA GLY A 114 -14.91 -14.48 18.18
C GLY A 114 -13.52 -14.20 18.76
N TYR A 115 -13.23 -14.86 19.89
CA TYR A 115 -11.88 -14.92 20.46
C TYR A 115 -10.95 -15.76 19.57
N SER A 116 -9.65 -15.49 19.63
CA SER A 116 -8.63 -16.18 18.83
C SER A 116 -7.45 -16.61 19.69
N GLN A 117 -6.77 -17.69 19.33
CA GLN A 117 -5.50 -18.11 19.95
C GLN A 117 -4.34 -17.16 19.55
N LEU A 118 -4.34 -15.96 20.12
CA LEU A 118 -3.38 -14.91 19.76
C LEU A 118 -2.09 -14.97 20.58
N GLN A 119 -2.20 -15.31 21.86
CA GLN A 119 -1.09 -15.16 22.80
C GLN A 119 -1.21 -16.12 23.99
N ILE A 120 -1.73 -17.32 23.73
CA ILE A 120 -1.98 -18.37 24.71
C ILE A 120 -1.42 -19.70 24.18
N ASP A 121 -0.75 -20.47 25.04
CA ASP A 121 -0.20 -21.78 24.72
C ASP A 121 -1.22 -22.91 24.93
N GLU A 122 -0.78 -24.13 24.64
CA GLU A 122 -1.56 -25.36 24.74
C GLU A 122 -1.99 -25.68 26.18
N GLU A 123 -1.32 -25.12 27.19
CA GLU A 123 -1.66 -25.26 28.62
C GLU A 123 -2.49 -24.09 29.15
N GLY A 124 -2.92 -23.15 28.30
CA GLY A 124 -3.75 -22.01 28.69
C GLY A 124 -2.98 -20.84 29.32
N ARG A 125 -1.65 -20.82 29.22
CA ARG A 125 -0.80 -19.76 29.78
C ARG A 125 -0.44 -18.72 28.72
N ARG A 126 -0.07 -17.52 29.16
CA ARG A 126 0.33 -16.44 28.26
C ARG A 126 1.65 -16.78 27.55
N ALA A 127 1.65 -16.70 26.22
CA ALA A 127 2.77 -17.11 25.38
C ALA A 127 3.34 -15.97 24.51
N ASP A 128 4.47 -16.22 23.84
CA ASP A 128 4.95 -15.34 22.77
C ASP A 128 4.05 -15.49 21.53
N ARG A 129 3.41 -14.38 21.12
CA ARG A 129 2.56 -14.35 19.92
C ARG A 129 3.34 -14.61 18.64
N TYR A 130 4.64 -14.37 18.63
CA TYR A 130 5.49 -14.55 17.46
C TYR A 130 5.97 -16.00 17.31
N ARG A 131 5.69 -16.91 18.26
CA ARG A 131 6.25 -18.27 18.28
C ARG A 131 6.08 -19.00 16.94
N LYS A 132 4.86 -19.01 16.40
CA LYS A 132 4.56 -19.72 15.14
C LYS A 132 5.09 -18.97 13.92
N LEU A 133 4.93 -17.65 13.87
CA LEU A 133 5.45 -16.81 12.79
C LEU A 133 6.98 -16.89 12.70
N SER A 134 7.69 -16.82 13.82
CA SER A 134 9.14 -16.99 13.88
C SER A 134 9.56 -18.34 13.32
N LYS A 135 8.83 -19.42 13.65
CA LYS A 135 9.12 -20.75 13.10
C LYS A 135 8.96 -20.79 11.57
N ILE A 136 7.86 -20.23 11.05
CA ILE A 136 7.61 -20.16 9.60
C ILE A 136 8.69 -19.33 8.91
N LEU A 137 9.02 -18.16 9.46
CA LEU A 137 10.08 -17.29 8.93
C LEU A 137 11.44 -18.00 8.90
N SER A 138 11.81 -18.71 9.97
CA SER A 138 13.05 -19.49 9.98
C SER A 138 13.09 -20.56 8.89
N ILE A 139 12.00 -21.28 8.67
CA ILE A 139 11.89 -22.29 7.60
C ILE A 139 12.03 -21.63 6.21
N LEU A 140 11.34 -20.52 5.98
CA LEU A 140 11.33 -19.86 4.67
C LEU A 140 12.63 -19.14 4.33
N THR A 141 13.29 -18.54 5.32
CA THR A 141 14.43 -17.64 5.12
C THR A 141 15.78 -18.28 5.41
N GLY A 142 15.81 -19.37 6.18
CA GLY A 142 17.04 -19.96 6.72
C GLY A 142 17.60 -19.20 7.94
N ALA A 143 16.93 -18.15 8.41
CA ALA A 143 17.34 -17.40 9.60
C ALA A 143 17.07 -18.19 10.89
N GLU A 144 17.85 -17.92 11.94
CA GLU A 144 17.71 -18.61 13.23
C GLU A 144 16.42 -18.23 13.97
N ALA A 145 15.93 -17.00 13.80
CA ALA A 145 14.68 -16.52 14.38
C ALA A 145 14.11 -15.32 13.59
N GLY A 146 12.86 -14.96 13.89
CA GLY A 146 12.22 -13.76 13.34
C GLY A 146 11.23 -13.11 14.30
N VAL A 147 10.98 -11.82 14.07
CA VAL A 147 9.97 -11.01 14.77
C VAL A 147 9.30 -10.08 13.77
N ILE A 148 8.06 -9.68 14.07
CA ILE A 148 7.30 -8.75 13.22
C ILE A 148 6.89 -7.51 14.01
N VAL A 149 6.84 -6.38 13.32
CA VAL A 149 6.46 -5.05 13.83
C VAL A 149 5.59 -4.31 12.81
N ASN A 150 5.05 -3.15 13.17
CA ASN A 150 3.98 -2.46 12.43
C ASN A 150 4.27 -2.18 10.95
N ASN A 151 5.51 -1.87 10.57
CA ASN A 151 5.95 -1.67 9.19
C ASN A 151 7.49 -1.73 9.12
N ASN A 152 8.07 -1.75 7.92
CA ASN A 152 9.54 -1.81 7.77
C ASN A 152 10.25 -0.56 8.32
N ALA A 153 9.62 0.61 8.27
CA ALA A 153 10.17 1.81 8.89
C ALA A 153 10.37 1.64 10.40
N GLY A 154 9.37 1.07 11.07
CA GLY A 154 9.45 0.67 12.48
C GLY A 154 10.46 -0.44 12.72
N ALA A 155 10.66 -1.35 11.76
CA ALA A 155 11.70 -2.37 11.85
C ALA A 155 13.10 -1.73 11.84
N THR A 156 13.39 -0.85 10.88
CA THR A 156 14.66 -0.13 10.79
C THR A 156 14.90 0.71 12.05
N LEU A 157 13.90 1.48 12.51
CA LEU A 157 13.93 2.22 13.77
C LEU A 157 14.30 1.32 14.96
N LEU A 158 13.60 0.20 15.10
CA LEU A 158 13.78 -0.72 16.22
C LEU A 158 15.15 -1.40 16.21
N ILE A 159 15.62 -1.82 15.02
CA ILE A 159 16.94 -2.43 14.87
C ILE A 159 18.02 -1.44 15.28
N LEU A 160 18.00 -0.24 14.71
CA LEU A 160 19.02 0.78 14.98
C LEU A 160 19.00 1.23 16.44
N ASN A 161 17.82 1.43 17.03
CA ASN A 161 17.69 1.78 18.44
C ASN A 161 18.23 0.65 19.36
N THR A 162 17.98 -0.61 19.01
CA THR A 162 18.44 -1.75 19.81
C THR A 162 19.95 -1.94 19.70
N MET A 163 20.52 -1.71 18.53
CA MET A 163 21.89 -2.10 18.21
C MET A 163 22.89 -0.95 18.39
N ALA A 164 22.47 0.29 18.18
CA ALA A 164 23.36 1.42 17.99
C ALA A 164 22.90 2.74 18.63
N LYS A 165 21.97 2.72 19.60
CA LYS A 165 21.59 3.95 20.32
C LYS A 165 22.82 4.61 20.95
N GLY A 166 23.07 5.87 20.60
CA GLY A 166 24.23 6.66 21.02
C GLY A 166 25.56 6.26 20.37
N ARG A 167 25.53 5.42 19.33
CA ARG A 167 26.72 4.87 18.65
C ARG A 167 26.59 5.00 17.13
N GLU A 168 27.70 4.85 16.44
CA GLU A 168 27.77 5.08 15.00
C GLU A 168 27.27 3.88 14.19
N VAL A 169 26.51 4.18 13.12
CA VAL A 169 26.11 3.22 12.08
C VAL A 169 26.62 3.74 10.75
N ILE A 170 27.51 2.95 10.13
CA ILE A 170 28.13 3.32 8.86
C ILE A 170 27.20 2.93 7.72
N VAL A 171 26.91 3.87 6.82
CA VAL A 171 26.00 3.68 5.68
C VAL A 171 26.50 4.44 4.44
N SER A 172 26.29 3.86 3.25
CA SER A 172 26.61 4.53 1.98
C SER A 172 25.69 5.74 1.74
N ARG A 173 26.25 6.87 1.30
CA ARG A 173 25.48 8.07 0.93
C ARG A 173 24.45 7.78 -0.17
N GLY A 174 24.79 6.90 -1.12
CA GLY A 174 23.88 6.41 -2.16
C GLY A 174 22.72 5.55 -1.65
N GLN A 175 22.68 5.23 -0.35
CA GLN A 175 21.65 4.40 0.26
C GLN A 175 20.75 5.19 1.23
N LEU A 176 20.92 6.52 1.30
CA LEU A 176 20.08 7.42 2.08
C LEU A 176 18.79 7.77 1.31
N ILE A 177 17.91 6.77 1.20
CA ILE A 177 16.75 6.82 0.32
C ILE A 177 15.54 7.50 0.98
N GLU A 178 14.66 8.06 0.15
CA GLU A 178 13.30 8.46 0.51
C GLU A 178 12.30 7.49 -0.13
N ILE A 179 11.36 6.94 0.65
CA ILE A 179 10.28 6.08 0.18
C ILE A 179 8.94 6.69 0.59
N GLY A 180 8.01 6.79 -0.36
CA GLY A 180 6.59 7.04 -0.05
C GLY A 180 6.28 8.42 0.55
N GLY A 181 7.06 9.46 0.22
CA GLY A 181 6.79 10.87 0.55
C GLY A 181 6.96 11.28 2.02
N ALA A 182 7.22 10.34 2.92
CA ALA A 182 7.37 10.62 4.37
C ALA A 182 8.39 9.72 5.09
N PHE A 183 8.95 8.70 4.45
CA PHE A 183 9.99 7.86 5.06
C PHE A 183 11.35 8.19 4.46
N ARG A 184 12.29 8.62 5.31
CA ARG A 184 13.67 8.92 4.94
C ARG A 184 14.61 8.19 5.89
N ILE A 185 15.60 7.49 5.35
CA ILE A 185 16.61 6.78 6.15
C ILE A 185 17.29 7.73 7.17
N PRO A 186 17.77 8.93 6.79
CA PRO A 186 18.39 9.86 7.74
C PRO A 186 17.50 10.21 8.95
N GLU A 187 16.24 10.56 8.70
CA GLU A 187 15.30 10.96 9.75
C GLU A 187 14.99 9.78 10.70
N ILE A 188 14.85 8.57 10.16
CA ILE A 188 14.60 7.38 10.98
C ILE A 188 15.85 6.96 11.77
N MET A 189 17.04 7.11 11.21
CA MET A 189 18.29 6.90 11.93
C MET A 189 18.40 7.85 13.12
N GLU A 190 18.13 9.14 12.90
CA GLU A 190 18.10 10.15 13.96
C GLU A 190 17.09 9.80 15.07
N GLN A 191 15.85 9.46 14.70
CA GLN A 191 14.81 9.06 15.66
C GLN A 191 15.14 7.78 16.43
N SER A 192 15.95 6.88 15.85
CA SER A 192 16.43 5.68 16.53
C SER A 192 17.42 5.98 17.65
N GLY A 193 18.03 7.17 17.63
CA GLY A 193 19.14 7.56 18.50
C GLY A 193 20.49 7.01 18.04
N ALA A 194 20.56 6.31 16.89
CA ALA A 194 21.82 5.97 16.26
C ALA A 194 22.46 7.21 15.62
N ILE A 195 23.79 7.27 15.62
CA ILE A 195 24.56 8.33 14.98
C ILE A 195 24.87 7.86 13.56
N MET A 196 24.32 8.54 12.56
CA MET A 196 24.57 8.21 11.15
C MET A 196 25.99 8.63 10.76
N HIS A 197 26.82 7.66 10.35
CA HIS A 197 28.12 7.90 9.75
C HIS A 197 28.03 7.60 8.25
N GLU A 198 27.68 8.62 7.47
CA GLU A 198 27.56 8.49 6.01
C GLU A 198 28.93 8.51 5.32
N ILE A 199 29.11 7.64 4.34
CA ILE A 199 30.38 7.47 3.62
C ILE A 199 30.19 7.46 2.10
N GLY A 200 31.29 7.62 1.37
CA GLY A 200 31.28 7.57 -0.09
C GLY A 200 30.50 8.73 -0.73
N THR A 201 30.02 8.50 -1.94
CA THR A 201 29.27 9.47 -2.75
C THR A 201 27.94 8.88 -3.21
N THR A 202 27.05 9.70 -3.76
CA THR A 202 25.72 9.25 -4.20
C THR A 202 25.79 8.09 -5.19
N ASN A 203 26.67 8.17 -6.18
CA ASN A 203 26.80 7.16 -7.23
C ASN A 203 27.87 6.11 -6.94
N ARG A 204 28.88 6.39 -6.11
CA ARG A 204 30.02 5.49 -5.89
C ARG A 204 30.41 5.39 -4.43
N THR A 205 30.38 4.15 -3.93
CA THR A 205 30.92 3.78 -2.63
C THR A 205 31.85 2.58 -2.80
N HIS A 206 33.00 2.62 -2.14
CA HIS A 206 34.01 1.58 -2.17
C HIS A 206 34.16 0.92 -0.79
N LEU A 207 34.59 -0.34 -0.73
CA LEU A 207 34.80 -1.05 0.53
C LEU A 207 35.75 -0.30 1.48
N ARG A 208 36.82 0.32 0.95
CA ARG A 208 37.74 1.15 1.74
C ARG A 208 37.04 2.28 2.50
N ASN A 209 35.95 2.84 1.96
CA ASN A 209 35.23 3.92 2.62
C ASN A 209 34.51 3.41 3.87
N TYR A 210 34.05 2.16 3.89
CA TYR A 210 33.53 1.53 5.09
C TYR A 210 34.66 1.26 6.08
N GLU A 211 35.77 0.68 5.63
CA GLU A 211 36.89 0.30 6.49
C GLU A 211 37.55 1.51 7.17
N GLU A 212 37.78 2.60 6.43
CA GLU A 212 38.36 3.85 6.95
C GLU A 212 37.45 4.57 7.95
N ALA A 213 36.13 4.34 7.91
CA ALA A 213 35.16 4.95 8.80
C ALA A 213 34.95 4.20 10.12
N ILE A 214 35.46 2.96 10.24
CA ILE A 214 35.31 2.15 11.46
C ILE A 214 36.17 2.73 12.59
N ASN A 215 35.55 2.94 13.74
CA ASN A 215 36.18 3.43 14.97
C ASN A 215 35.55 2.75 16.21
N GLU A 216 35.98 3.15 17.41
CA GLU A 216 35.48 2.64 18.69
C GLU A 216 33.98 2.91 18.93
N ASN A 217 33.43 3.96 18.33
CA ASN A 217 32.02 4.32 18.43
C ASN A 217 31.15 3.51 17.47
N THR A 218 31.73 2.82 16.49
CA THR A 218 30.99 2.03 15.49
C THR A 218 30.28 0.84 16.14
N ALA A 219 28.96 0.74 15.89
CA ALA A 219 28.09 -0.31 16.43
C ALA A 219 27.52 -1.25 15.37
N ALA A 220 27.37 -0.80 14.13
CA ALA A 220 26.87 -1.64 13.04
C ALA A 220 27.26 -1.11 11.66
N LEU A 221 27.24 -2.01 10.67
CA LEU A 221 27.31 -1.67 9.25
C LEU A 221 25.90 -1.82 8.66
N LEU A 222 25.39 -0.78 8.01
CA LEU A 222 24.08 -0.78 7.38
C LEU A 222 24.21 -0.80 5.86
N ARG A 223 23.44 -1.70 5.23
CA ARG A 223 23.16 -1.70 3.80
C ARG A 223 21.66 -1.51 3.60
N VAL A 224 21.27 -0.58 2.74
CA VAL A 224 19.87 -0.36 2.36
C VAL A 224 19.72 -0.60 0.86
N HIS A 225 18.75 -1.44 0.49
CA HIS A 225 18.46 -1.75 -0.90
C HIS A 225 17.68 -0.61 -1.58
N GLN A 226 18.14 -0.17 -2.75
CA GLN A 226 17.51 0.86 -3.59
C GLN A 226 16.26 0.31 -4.31
N SER A 227 15.20 0.03 -3.55
CA SER A 227 14.01 -0.66 -4.05
C SER A 227 13.09 0.21 -4.93
N ASN A 228 13.18 1.54 -4.82
CA ASN A 228 12.27 2.50 -5.47
C ASN A 228 12.91 3.41 -6.52
N TYR A 229 14.20 3.26 -6.81
CA TYR A 229 14.89 3.97 -7.89
C TYR A 229 16.15 3.22 -8.32
N LYS A 230 16.77 3.63 -9.43
CA LYS A 230 18.06 3.12 -9.90
C LYS A 230 18.97 4.27 -10.30
N ILE A 231 20.26 4.16 -9.99
CA ILE A 231 21.31 5.07 -10.49
C ILE A 231 21.93 4.45 -11.74
N ILE A 232 21.82 5.14 -12.88
CA ILE A 232 22.35 4.69 -14.17
C ILE A 232 23.62 5.51 -14.51
N GLY A 233 24.63 4.85 -15.09
CA GLY A 233 25.90 5.47 -15.50
C GLY A 233 27.08 4.97 -14.68
N PHE A 234 28.00 5.87 -14.29
CA PHE A 234 29.17 5.53 -13.48
C PHE A 234 28.77 5.30 -12.01
N THR A 235 28.24 4.11 -11.73
CA THR A 235 27.81 3.69 -10.39
C THR A 235 28.71 2.59 -9.82
N LYS A 236 28.85 2.56 -8.49
CA LYS A 236 29.51 1.47 -7.77
C LYS A 236 28.91 1.32 -6.37
N ASP A 237 28.46 0.11 -6.06
CA ASP A 237 28.04 -0.29 -4.72
C ASP A 237 28.97 -1.37 -4.15
N VAL A 238 28.99 -1.48 -2.82
CA VAL A 238 29.72 -2.55 -2.12
C VAL A 238 28.81 -3.78 -2.01
N PRO A 239 29.22 -4.94 -2.57
CA PRO A 239 28.47 -6.19 -2.43
C PRO A 239 28.30 -6.62 -0.97
N LEU A 240 27.16 -7.24 -0.64
CA LEU A 240 26.85 -7.65 0.73
C LEU A 240 27.90 -8.63 1.31
N ASN A 241 28.43 -9.54 0.49
CA ASN A 241 29.46 -10.50 0.93
C ASN A 241 30.76 -9.81 1.38
N GLU A 242 31.16 -8.72 0.71
CA GLU A 242 32.31 -7.91 1.13
C GLU A 242 32.03 -7.19 2.45
N LEU A 243 30.82 -6.62 2.59
CA LEU A 243 30.40 -5.96 3.83
C LEU A 243 30.33 -6.93 5.02
N VAL A 244 29.84 -8.15 4.80
CA VAL A 244 29.83 -9.24 5.79
C VAL A 244 31.24 -9.66 6.17
N ALA A 245 32.17 -9.77 5.21
CA ALA A 245 33.56 -10.08 5.50
C ALA A 245 34.21 -8.99 6.37
N LEU A 246 33.93 -7.71 6.07
CA LEU A 246 34.39 -6.57 6.87
C LEU A 246 33.78 -6.58 8.28
N GLY A 247 32.46 -6.82 8.40
CA GLY A 247 31.77 -6.96 9.68
C GLY A 247 32.39 -8.05 10.55
N LYS A 248 32.75 -9.21 9.96
CA LYS A 248 33.47 -10.28 10.66
C LYS A 248 34.86 -9.84 11.12
N LYS A 249 35.63 -9.16 10.25
CA LYS A 249 36.98 -8.67 10.57
C LYS A 249 36.99 -7.75 11.80
N TYR A 250 36.00 -6.88 11.93
CA TYR A 250 35.89 -5.90 13.02
C TYR A 250 34.89 -6.27 14.12
N ASN A 251 34.31 -7.48 14.07
CA ASN A 251 33.27 -7.95 15.00
C ASN A 251 32.05 -6.99 15.10
N LEU A 252 31.61 -6.47 13.95
CA LEU A 252 30.46 -5.59 13.81
C LEU A 252 29.29 -6.31 13.13
N PRO A 253 28.05 -6.17 13.65
CA PRO A 253 26.87 -6.72 13.01
C PRO A 253 26.58 -6.01 11.68
N VAL A 254 26.22 -6.79 10.66
CA VAL A 254 25.75 -6.28 9.37
C VAL A 254 24.23 -6.35 9.30
N ILE A 255 23.60 -5.20 9.07
CA ILE A 255 22.16 -5.02 8.90
C ILE A 255 21.88 -4.81 7.41
N ASP A 256 21.01 -5.63 6.83
CA ASP A 256 20.56 -5.50 5.44
C ASP A 256 19.06 -5.14 5.40
N ASP A 257 18.75 -3.88 5.12
CA ASP A 257 17.38 -3.43 4.88
C ASP A 257 17.03 -3.66 3.40
N LEU A 258 16.46 -4.83 3.11
CA LEU A 258 16.05 -5.22 1.76
C LEU A 258 14.81 -4.46 1.29
N GLY A 259 13.92 -4.09 2.23
CA GLY A 259 12.68 -3.38 1.94
C GLY A 259 11.61 -4.18 1.18
N SER A 260 11.94 -4.82 0.06
CA SER A 260 11.01 -5.45 -0.89
C SER A 260 10.38 -6.76 -0.42
N GLY A 261 11.14 -7.54 0.35
CA GLY A 261 10.69 -8.81 0.94
C GLY A 261 10.57 -9.95 -0.07
N ALA A 262 11.37 -9.98 -1.14
CA ALA A 262 11.34 -11.10 -2.08
C ALA A 262 11.70 -12.43 -1.39
N LEU A 263 10.76 -13.37 -1.33
CA LEU A 263 10.99 -14.75 -0.86
C LEU A 263 11.18 -15.75 -2.01
N ILE A 264 10.94 -15.31 -3.24
CA ILE A 264 11.05 -16.11 -4.46
C ILE A 264 11.88 -15.31 -5.45
N ASP A 265 12.77 -16.01 -6.16
CA ASP A 265 13.43 -15.43 -7.32
C ASP A 265 12.45 -15.35 -8.48
N PHE A 266 12.04 -14.13 -8.85
CA PHE A 266 11.12 -13.91 -9.95
C PHE A 266 11.80 -13.99 -11.34
N SER A 267 13.13 -14.07 -11.38
CA SER A 267 13.89 -14.20 -12.64
C SER A 267 13.62 -15.50 -13.38
N LYS A 268 13.28 -16.57 -12.66
CA LYS A 268 12.80 -17.83 -13.25
C LYS A 268 11.47 -17.71 -14.00
N TYR A 269 10.74 -16.60 -13.82
CA TYR A 269 9.51 -16.31 -14.53
C TYR A 269 9.65 -15.15 -15.54
N GLY A 270 10.88 -14.77 -15.88
CA GLY A 270 11.16 -13.71 -16.85
C GLY A 270 11.01 -12.29 -16.31
N LEU A 271 10.99 -12.12 -14.97
CA LEU A 271 11.05 -10.81 -14.33
C LEU A 271 12.49 -10.45 -13.92
N PRO A 272 12.81 -9.18 -13.66
CA PRO A 272 14.14 -8.81 -13.19
C PRO A 272 14.48 -9.43 -11.83
N LYS A 273 15.78 -9.65 -11.60
CA LYS A 273 16.29 -10.19 -10.34
C LYS A 273 16.11 -9.15 -9.23
N GLU A 274 15.39 -9.55 -8.19
CA GLU A 274 15.33 -8.86 -6.91
C GLU A 274 16.11 -9.69 -5.88
N PRO A 275 16.94 -9.08 -5.00
CA PRO A 275 17.62 -9.82 -3.95
C PRO A 275 16.61 -10.46 -3.00
N THR A 276 16.76 -11.77 -2.79
CA THR A 276 15.89 -12.50 -1.89
C THR A 276 16.36 -12.43 -0.44
N VAL A 277 15.43 -12.62 0.49
CA VAL A 277 15.75 -12.68 1.93
C VAL A 277 16.71 -13.84 2.21
N GLN A 278 16.50 -14.98 1.56
CA GLN A 278 17.34 -16.18 1.69
C GLN A 278 18.77 -15.91 1.26
N GLU A 279 18.99 -15.21 0.15
CA GLU A 279 20.32 -14.84 -0.32
C GLU A 279 21.07 -13.98 0.69
N SER A 280 20.37 -13.02 1.31
CA SER A 280 20.96 -12.10 2.28
C SER A 280 21.36 -12.81 3.57
N ILE A 281 20.50 -13.70 4.08
CA ILE A 281 20.80 -14.56 5.23
C ILE A 281 21.96 -15.53 4.91
N LYS A 282 21.93 -16.20 3.75
CA LYS A 282 22.98 -17.13 3.33
C LYS A 282 24.34 -16.45 3.15
N THR A 283 24.34 -15.20 2.68
CA THR A 283 25.55 -14.38 2.56
C THR A 283 26.17 -14.06 3.92
N GLY A 284 25.36 -14.07 4.98
CA GLY A 284 25.81 -13.94 6.37
C GLY A 284 25.46 -12.60 7.02
N ALA A 285 24.46 -11.87 6.49
CA ALA A 285 23.90 -10.72 7.21
C ALA A 285 23.38 -11.15 8.59
N ASP A 286 23.68 -10.36 9.62
CA ASP A 286 23.29 -10.67 10.99
C ASP A 286 21.81 -10.42 11.25
N ILE A 287 21.28 -9.38 10.60
CA ILE A 287 19.88 -8.94 10.64
C ILE A 287 19.47 -8.54 9.23
N VAL A 288 18.29 -8.99 8.80
CA VAL A 288 17.64 -8.58 7.55
C VAL A 288 16.24 -8.07 7.87
N CYS A 289 15.85 -6.93 7.33
CA CYS A 289 14.48 -6.42 7.44
C CYS A 289 13.84 -6.07 6.10
N PHE A 290 12.51 -6.22 6.04
CA PHE A 290 11.71 -5.99 4.84
C PHE A 290 10.22 -5.82 5.15
N SER A 291 9.46 -5.34 4.15
CA SER A 291 8.02 -5.11 4.25
C SER A 291 7.22 -6.38 3.95
N GLY A 292 6.16 -6.63 4.72
CA GLY A 292 5.22 -7.75 4.50
C GLY A 292 4.20 -7.55 3.39
N ASP A 293 3.95 -6.29 3.01
CA ASP A 293 2.93 -5.88 2.04
C ASP A 293 3.50 -5.47 0.67
N LYS A 294 4.75 -5.82 0.38
CA LYS A 294 5.36 -5.65 -0.95
C LYS A 294 5.32 -6.97 -1.73
N LEU A 295 6.48 -7.59 -2.00
CA LEU A 295 6.54 -8.83 -2.79
C LEU A 295 6.04 -10.07 -2.02
N ILE A 296 5.95 -9.98 -0.69
CA ILE A 296 5.29 -10.99 0.16
C ILE A 296 3.78 -10.99 -0.04
N GLY A 297 3.16 -9.90 -0.52
CA GLY A 297 1.71 -9.82 -0.72
C GLY A 297 0.86 -10.05 0.54
N GLY A 298 1.45 -9.84 1.72
CA GLY A 298 0.80 -9.92 3.02
C GLY A 298 0.35 -8.55 3.52
N PRO A 299 0.02 -8.43 4.82
CA PRO A 299 -0.44 -7.18 5.40
C PRO A 299 0.74 -6.23 5.65
N GLN A 300 0.41 -4.97 5.94
CA GLN A 300 1.43 -4.02 6.39
C GLN A 300 2.10 -4.54 7.67
N CYS A 301 3.38 -4.85 7.56
CA CYS A 301 4.25 -5.16 8.67
C CYS A 301 5.71 -4.99 8.26
N GLY A 302 6.58 -4.81 9.24
CA GLY A 302 8.03 -4.96 9.11
C GLY A 302 8.41 -6.31 9.66
N ILE A 303 9.16 -7.08 8.88
CA ILE A 303 9.62 -8.40 9.26
C ILE A 303 11.12 -8.28 9.50
N ILE A 304 11.57 -8.77 10.65
CA ILE A 304 12.99 -8.80 11.02
C ILE A 304 13.38 -10.24 11.22
N VAL A 305 14.38 -10.71 10.49
CA VAL A 305 14.92 -12.07 10.59
C VAL A 305 16.44 -12.00 10.74
N GLY A 306 17.04 -13.00 11.40
CA GLY A 306 18.49 -13.03 11.56
C GLY A 306 18.95 -13.96 12.68
N LYS A 307 20.09 -13.63 13.28
CA LYS A 307 20.65 -14.40 14.40
C LYS A 307 19.77 -14.33 15.65
N LYS A 308 19.51 -15.48 16.28
CA LYS A 308 18.61 -15.62 17.43
C LYS A 308 19.00 -14.69 18.58
N LYS A 309 20.30 -14.59 18.88
CA LYS A 309 20.81 -13.69 19.93
C LYS A 309 20.41 -12.22 19.70
N LEU A 310 20.37 -11.76 18.45
CA LEU A 310 20.02 -10.39 18.10
C LEU A 310 18.50 -10.19 18.07
N ILE A 311 17.76 -11.14 17.53
CA ILE A 311 16.29 -11.12 17.56
C ILE A 311 15.75 -11.08 19.00
N GLU A 312 16.35 -11.85 19.92
CA GLU A 312 15.95 -11.82 21.33
C GLU A 312 16.28 -10.49 22.03
N LYS A 313 17.35 -9.79 21.62
CA LYS A 313 17.61 -8.42 22.08
C LYS A 313 16.52 -7.46 21.58
N ILE A 314 16.17 -7.56 20.29
CA ILE A 314 15.11 -6.75 19.67
C ILE A 314 13.78 -6.97 20.39
N LYS A 315 13.39 -8.23 20.64
CA LYS A 315 12.15 -8.55 21.37
C LYS A 315 12.06 -7.92 22.76
N LYS A 316 13.19 -7.78 23.45
CA LYS A 316 13.28 -7.16 24.79
C LYS A 316 13.25 -5.64 24.77
N ASN A 317 13.48 -5.01 23.62
CA ASN A 317 13.41 -3.55 23.51
C ASN A 317 11.97 -3.06 23.76
N PRO A 318 11.73 -2.09 24.68
CA PRO A 318 10.40 -1.54 24.94
C PRO A 318 9.66 -1.00 23.70
N LEU A 319 10.39 -0.49 22.70
CA LEU A 319 9.79 -0.03 21.43
C LEU A 319 9.05 -1.15 20.70
N THR A 320 9.44 -2.42 20.89
CA THR A 320 8.72 -3.58 20.33
C THR A 320 7.26 -3.60 20.79
N ARG A 321 6.95 -3.11 21.99
CA ARG A 321 5.56 -3.02 22.49
C ARG A 321 4.77 -1.93 21.79
N ALA A 322 5.39 -0.80 21.46
CA ALA A 322 4.77 0.31 20.75
C ALA A 322 4.57 -0.02 19.27
N LEU A 323 5.51 -0.74 18.67
CA LEU A 323 5.50 -1.14 17.25
C LEU A 323 4.83 -2.50 17.01
N ARG A 324 4.17 -3.07 18.01
CA ARG A 324 3.59 -4.41 17.94
C ARG A 324 2.43 -4.47 16.94
N CYS A 325 2.45 -5.46 16.04
CA CYS A 325 1.33 -5.71 15.13
C CYS A 325 0.04 -6.10 15.87
N ASP A 326 -1.09 -5.70 15.30
CA ASP A 326 -2.42 -6.06 15.75
C ASP A 326 -2.80 -7.52 15.37
N LYS A 327 -3.96 -7.98 15.83
CA LYS A 327 -4.46 -9.34 15.61
C LYS A 327 -4.58 -9.67 14.10
N MET A 328 -5.16 -8.76 13.32
CA MET A 328 -5.44 -8.96 11.89
C MET A 328 -4.15 -9.17 11.11
N THR A 329 -3.17 -8.29 11.34
CA THR A 329 -1.86 -8.37 10.70
C THR A 329 -1.17 -9.71 10.96
N ASN A 330 -1.27 -10.26 12.18
CA ASN A 330 -0.70 -11.58 12.49
C ASN A 330 -1.41 -12.71 11.70
N ILE A 331 -2.74 -12.71 11.66
CA ILE A 331 -3.54 -13.74 10.98
C ILE A 331 -3.29 -13.73 9.47
N VAL A 332 -3.32 -12.54 8.85
CA VAL A 332 -3.09 -12.38 7.41
C VAL A 332 -1.66 -12.77 7.06
N LEU A 333 -0.68 -12.34 7.86
CA LEU A 333 0.71 -12.68 7.59
C LEU A 333 0.96 -14.19 7.74
N GLU A 334 0.46 -14.83 8.80
CA GLU A 334 0.61 -16.29 8.97
C GLU A 334 0.03 -17.04 7.77
N SER A 335 -1.18 -16.67 7.36
CA SER A 335 -1.86 -17.29 6.22
C SER A 335 -1.12 -17.06 4.91
N THR A 336 -0.55 -15.87 4.72
CA THR A 336 0.23 -15.53 3.54
C THR A 336 1.55 -16.31 3.49
N LEU A 337 2.31 -16.35 4.60
CA LEU A 337 3.57 -17.07 4.67
C LEU A 337 3.39 -18.58 4.47
N LYS A 338 2.25 -19.15 4.89
CA LYS A 338 1.94 -20.57 4.60
C LYS A 338 1.80 -20.88 3.10
N LEU A 339 1.41 -19.90 2.28
CA LEU A 339 1.40 -20.09 0.82
C LEU A 339 2.81 -20.39 0.31
N PHE A 340 3.84 -19.76 0.87
CA PHE A 340 5.25 -19.99 0.50
C PHE A 340 5.79 -21.35 0.95
N LEU A 341 5.10 -22.05 1.86
CA LEU A 341 5.40 -23.44 2.24
C LEU A 341 4.76 -24.46 1.29
N SER A 342 3.85 -24.02 0.42
CA SER A 342 3.14 -24.90 -0.50
C SER A 342 4.00 -25.22 -1.72
N ASN A 343 3.60 -26.23 -2.51
CA ASN A 343 4.25 -26.49 -3.79
C ASN A 343 4.14 -25.28 -4.73
N GLU A 344 5.03 -25.23 -5.72
CA GLU A 344 5.15 -24.09 -6.64
C GLU A 344 3.86 -23.79 -7.40
N GLN A 345 3.15 -24.81 -7.88
CA GLN A 345 1.90 -24.61 -8.60
C GLN A 345 0.83 -23.93 -7.71
N PHE A 346 0.69 -24.40 -6.47
CA PHE A 346 -0.31 -23.88 -5.55
C PHE A 346 -0.08 -22.40 -5.23
N ILE A 347 1.17 -21.99 -4.93
CA ILE A 347 1.44 -20.59 -4.62
C ILE A 347 1.22 -19.68 -5.84
N LEU A 348 1.62 -20.12 -7.04
CA LEU A 348 1.44 -19.36 -8.28
C LEU A 348 -0.03 -19.06 -8.58
N GLU A 349 -0.91 -20.00 -8.27
CA GLU A 349 -2.35 -19.88 -8.52
C GLU A 349 -3.11 -19.09 -7.45
N ASN A 350 -2.60 -19.07 -6.21
CA ASN A 350 -3.35 -18.55 -5.05
C ASN A 350 -2.78 -17.25 -4.48
N HIS A 351 -1.49 -16.96 -4.65
CA HIS A 351 -0.86 -15.76 -4.11
C HIS A 351 -1.23 -14.49 -4.89
N GLY A 352 -1.79 -13.47 -4.22
CA GLY A 352 -2.32 -12.27 -4.86
C GLY A 352 -1.34 -11.53 -5.77
N VAL A 353 -0.13 -11.22 -5.27
CA VAL A 353 0.92 -10.54 -6.07
C VAL A 353 1.33 -11.39 -7.28
N MET A 354 1.68 -12.67 -7.08
CA MET A 354 2.14 -13.56 -8.14
C MET A 354 1.09 -13.74 -9.24
N ARG A 355 -0.19 -13.89 -8.88
CA ARG A 355 -1.29 -14.02 -9.84
C ARG A 355 -1.41 -12.81 -10.76
N LEU A 356 -1.08 -11.61 -10.27
CA LEU A 356 -1.10 -10.38 -11.07
C LEU A 356 0.18 -10.27 -11.92
N LEU A 357 1.35 -10.40 -11.31
CA LEU A 357 2.65 -10.32 -12.00
C LEU A 357 2.77 -11.34 -13.13
N LEU A 358 2.35 -12.58 -12.86
CA LEU A 358 2.51 -13.72 -13.78
C LEU A 358 1.24 -14.01 -14.59
N LYS A 359 0.25 -13.11 -14.55
CA LYS A 359 -0.98 -13.24 -15.34
C LYS A 359 -0.62 -13.40 -16.83
N PRO A 360 -1.02 -14.50 -17.51
CA PRO A 360 -0.65 -14.70 -18.90
C PRO A 360 -1.21 -13.61 -19.81
N LEU A 361 -0.40 -13.10 -20.73
CA LEU A 361 -0.80 -12.07 -21.70
C LEU A 361 -2.06 -12.46 -22.50
N LYS A 362 -2.19 -13.74 -22.86
CA LYS A 362 -3.39 -14.26 -23.54
C LYS A 362 -4.65 -14.06 -22.69
N THR A 363 -4.56 -14.30 -21.39
CA THR A 363 -5.68 -14.12 -20.44
C THR A 363 -6.04 -12.65 -20.29
N ILE A 364 -5.04 -11.77 -20.17
CA ILE A 364 -5.25 -10.31 -20.12
C ILE A 364 -5.97 -9.84 -21.38
N ARG A 365 -5.47 -10.23 -22.56
CA ARG A 365 -6.07 -9.90 -23.86
C ARG A 365 -7.52 -10.38 -23.98
N LEU A 366 -7.82 -11.60 -23.56
CA LEU A 366 -9.18 -12.15 -23.61
C LEU A 366 -10.13 -11.36 -22.71
N GLN A 367 -9.69 -11.00 -21.50
CA GLN A 367 -10.51 -10.21 -20.57
C GLN A 367 -10.75 -8.78 -21.08
N ALA A 368 -9.71 -8.12 -21.61
CA ALA A 368 -9.82 -6.79 -22.21
C ALA A 368 -10.80 -6.78 -23.39
N ASN A 369 -10.69 -7.75 -24.31
CA ASN A 369 -11.61 -7.89 -25.44
C ASN A 369 -13.05 -8.15 -25.00
N LYS A 370 -13.25 -8.97 -23.96
CA LYS A 370 -14.58 -9.21 -23.39
C LYS A 370 -15.19 -7.91 -22.87
N CYS A 371 -14.45 -7.11 -22.11
CA CYS A 371 -14.92 -5.83 -21.59
C CYS A 371 -15.20 -4.83 -22.73
N ALA A 372 -14.28 -4.68 -23.67
CA ALA A 372 -14.45 -3.79 -24.83
C ALA A 372 -15.70 -4.13 -25.63
N ARG A 373 -16.00 -5.43 -25.84
CA ARG A 373 -17.22 -5.86 -26.54
C ARG A 373 -18.49 -5.48 -25.77
N LEU A 374 -18.50 -5.63 -24.44
CA LEU A 374 -19.65 -5.25 -23.61
C LEU A 374 -19.88 -3.74 -23.66
N LEU A 375 -18.83 -2.94 -23.47
CA LEU A 375 -18.92 -1.48 -23.53
C LEU A 375 -19.35 -0.98 -24.93
N LYS A 376 -18.83 -1.59 -26.01
CA LYS A 376 -19.25 -1.22 -27.39
C LYS A 376 -20.72 -1.50 -27.63
N LYS A 377 -21.23 -2.62 -27.11
CA LYS A 377 -22.63 -3.01 -27.28
C LYS A 377 -23.58 -1.97 -26.66
N GLU A 378 -23.22 -1.43 -25.50
CA GLU A 378 -24.09 -0.53 -24.74
C GLU A 378 -23.84 0.96 -25.03
N PHE A 379 -22.59 1.37 -25.30
CA PHE A 379 -22.18 2.77 -25.29
C PHE A 379 -21.44 3.23 -26.56
N SER A 380 -21.58 2.53 -27.69
CA SER A 380 -20.92 2.92 -28.96
C SER A 380 -21.31 4.30 -29.51
N LYS A 381 -22.48 4.81 -29.10
CA LYS A 381 -22.92 6.18 -29.44
C LYS A 381 -22.10 7.24 -28.70
N ASP A 382 -21.70 6.96 -27.47
CA ASP A 382 -21.02 7.91 -26.57
C ASP A 382 -19.51 7.75 -26.52
N LEU A 383 -19.00 6.55 -26.83
CA LEU A 383 -17.60 6.17 -26.69
C LEU A 383 -17.01 5.59 -27.97
N GLU A 384 -15.75 5.92 -28.25
CA GLU A 384 -14.88 5.13 -29.13
C GLU A 384 -14.04 4.19 -28.27
N ILE A 385 -13.97 2.91 -28.65
CA ILE A 385 -13.39 1.85 -27.82
C ILE A 385 -12.46 0.98 -28.66
N ALA A 386 -11.25 0.75 -28.16
CA ALA A 386 -10.28 -0.15 -28.75
C ALA A 386 -9.58 -0.99 -27.68
N VAL A 387 -8.90 -2.05 -28.11
CA VAL A 387 -7.97 -2.82 -27.27
C VAL A 387 -6.58 -2.63 -27.85
N ALA A 388 -5.63 -2.22 -27.02
CA ALA A 388 -4.26 -1.94 -27.43
C ALA A 388 -3.27 -2.68 -26.52
N ARG A 389 -2.04 -2.86 -27.02
CA ARG A 389 -0.89 -3.27 -26.20
C ARG A 389 -0.38 -2.05 -25.44
N ASP A 390 0.09 -2.28 -24.23
CA ASP A 390 0.73 -1.26 -23.39
C ASP A 390 1.67 -1.94 -22.38
N HIS A 391 2.19 -1.18 -21.41
CA HIS A 391 2.96 -1.67 -20.28
C HIS A 391 2.31 -1.30 -18.94
N SER A 392 2.31 -2.26 -18.03
CA SER A 392 1.94 -2.13 -16.62
C SER A 392 3.18 -1.88 -15.77
N GLU A 393 2.99 -1.36 -14.56
CA GLU A 393 4.03 -1.17 -13.56
C GLU A 393 3.83 -2.10 -12.37
N ILE A 394 4.93 -2.46 -11.71
CA ILE A 394 4.85 -3.25 -10.47
C ILE A 394 4.43 -2.34 -9.31
N GLY A 395 5.00 -1.14 -9.19
CA GLY A 395 4.68 -0.17 -8.13
C GLY A 395 5.18 -0.55 -6.73
N GLY A 396 4.71 0.16 -5.71
CA GLY A 396 4.95 -0.20 -4.29
C GLY A 396 6.37 0.01 -3.76
N GLY A 397 7.24 0.68 -4.54
CA GLY A 397 8.64 0.85 -4.19
C GLY A 397 9.39 -0.48 -4.10
N SER A 398 9.05 -1.43 -4.99
CA SER A 398 9.82 -2.64 -5.32
C SER A 398 9.80 -2.79 -6.84
N LEU A 399 10.93 -3.13 -7.47
CA LEU A 399 11.01 -3.29 -8.93
C LEU A 399 10.39 -2.10 -9.72
N SER A 400 10.51 -0.89 -9.17
CA SER A 400 9.73 0.29 -9.57
C SER A 400 10.01 0.81 -10.99
N THR A 401 11.15 0.47 -11.58
CA THR A 401 11.54 0.89 -12.94
C THR A 401 11.09 -0.08 -14.03
N GLU A 402 10.44 -1.18 -13.66
CA GLU A 402 10.21 -2.31 -14.56
C GLU A 402 8.82 -2.28 -15.20
N GLN A 403 8.80 -2.52 -16.51
CA GLN A 403 7.60 -2.52 -17.32
C GLN A 403 7.17 -3.94 -17.67
N LEU A 404 5.89 -4.26 -17.46
CA LEU A 404 5.30 -5.54 -17.80
C LEU A 404 4.39 -5.40 -19.00
N PRO A 405 4.60 -6.13 -20.11
CA PRO A 405 3.67 -6.09 -21.23
C PRO A 405 2.23 -6.39 -20.80
N THR A 406 1.24 -5.70 -21.36
CA THR A 406 -0.18 -5.85 -21.00
C THR A 406 -1.10 -5.54 -22.19
N PHE A 407 -2.41 -5.64 -21.96
CA PHE A 407 -3.44 -5.10 -22.84
C PHE A 407 -4.34 -4.15 -22.06
N VAL A 408 -4.62 -3.00 -22.67
CA VAL A 408 -5.52 -1.97 -22.16
C VAL A 408 -6.79 -1.90 -23.01
N VAL A 409 -7.90 -1.52 -22.40
CA VAL A 409 -9.07 -1.00 -23.12
C VAL A 409 -8.92 0.51 -23.19
N VAL A 410 -8.79 1.03 -24.41
CA VAL A 410 -8.68 2.46 -24.71
C VAL A 410 -10.08 3.01 -24.94
N ILE A 411 -10.44 4.04 -24.20
CA ILE A 411 -11.77 4.65 -24.23
C ILE A 411 -11.62 6.14 -24.50
N LYS A 412 -12.27 6.62 -25.56
CA LYS A 412 -12.35 8.04 -25.88
C LYS A 412 -13.81 8.50 -25.84
N PRO A 413 -14.18 9.36 -24.88
CA PRO A 413 -15.53 9.91 -24.84
C PRO A 413 -15.75 10.92 -25.96
N LYS A 414 -16.96 10.92 -26.56
CA LYS A 414 -17.33 11.85 -27.64
C LYS A 414 -17.90 13.16 -27.11
N ASN A 415 -18.68 13.08 -26.03
CA ASN A 415 -19.52 14.20 -25.57
C ASN A 415 -19.05 14.84 -24.25
N ILE A 416 -18.07 14.25 -23.55
CA ILE A 416 -17.56 14.75 -22.27
C ILE A 416 -16.03 14.73 -22.24
N PRO A 417 -15.37 15.65 -21.52
CA PRO A 417 -13.93 15.59 -21.30
C PRO A 417 -13.52 14.28 -20.62
N VAL A 418 -12.39 13.71 -21.02
CA VAL A 418 -11.90 12.44 -20.44
C VAL A 418 -11.62 12.54 -18.94
N GLN A 419 -11.18 13.70 -18.46
CA GLN A 419 -10.94 13.94 -17.04
C GLN A 419 -12.25 13.89 -16.24
N ASP A 420 -13.35 14.39 -16.81
CA ASP A 420 -14.67 14.33 -16.20
C ASP A 420 -15.23 12.91 -16.19
N LEU A 421 -15.06 12.16 -17.28
CA LEU A 421 -15.40 10.73 -17.31
C LEU A 421 -14.66 9.98 -16.20
N ALA A 422 -13.34 10.13 -16.12
CA ALA A 422 -12.52 9.48 -15.12
C ALA A 422 -12.90 9.89 -13.69
N ARG A 423 -13.22 11.18 -13.46
CA ARG A 423 -13.70 11.67 -12.17
C ARG A 423 -15.04 11.06 -11.79
N LYS A 424 -16.00 11.01 -12.71
CA LYS A 424 -17.32 10.41 -12.46
C LYS A 424 -17.20 8.91 -12.14
N LEU A 425 -16.36 8.17 -12.86
CA LEU A 425 -16.09 6.75 -12.58
C LEU A 425 -15.50 6.49 -11.19
N ARG A 426 -14.68 7.39 -10.66
CA ARG A 426 -14.18 7.31 -9.27
C ARG A 426 -15.26 7.56 -8.22
N MET A 427 -16.35 8.23 -8.60
CA MET A 427 -17.46 8.58 -7.72
C MET A 427 -18.62 7.57 -7.77
N CYS A 428 -18.55 6.55 -8.63
CA CYS A 428 -19.52 5.47 -8.70
C CYS A 428 -19.62 4.68 -7.40
N THR A 429 -20.64 3.82 -7.32
CA THR A 429 -20.83 2.89 -6.19
C THR A 429 -19.59 2.00 -6.00
N THR A 430 -19.07 1.47 -7.10
CA THR A 430 -17.75 0.83 -7.17
C THR A 430 -16.80 1.74 -7.94
N PRO A 431 -15.86 2.43 -7.28
CA PRO A 431 -14.90 3.28 -7.95
C PRO A 431 -14.05 2.53 -8.97
N ILE A 432 -13.92 3.08 -10.17
CA ILE A 432 -13.01 2.56 -11.21
C ILE A 432 -11.85 3.53 -11.39
N TYR A 433 -10.61 3.02 -11.26
CA TYR A 433 -9.39 3.80 -11.45
C TYR A 433 -8.70 3.36 -12.74
N GLY A 434 -8.49 4.29 -13.67
CA GLY A 434 -7.76 4.09 -14.92
C GLY A 434 -6.83 5.27 -15.22
N ARG A 435 -5.89 5.07 -16.16
CA ARG A 435 -4.91 6.09 -16.55
C ARG A 435 -5.51 7.03 -17.60
N VAL A 436 -5.35 8.33 -17.43
CA VAL A 436 -5.69 9.32 -18.47
C VAL A 436 -4.42 9.67 -19.23
N SER A 437 -4.41 9.42 -20.54
CA SER A 437 -3.28 9.74 -21.42
C SER A 437 -3.79 10.14 -22.80
N GLU A 438 -3.20 11.18 -23.41
CA GLU A 438 -3.52 11.62 -24.77
C GLU A 438 -5.03 11.79 -25.05
N ASN A 439 -5.76 12.40 -24.09
CA ASN A 439 -7.22 12.56 -24.14
C ASN A 439 -8.03 11.24 -24.21
N THR A 440 -7.46 10.14 -23.76
CA THR A 440 -8.12 8.83 -23.64
C THR A 440 -8.02 8.29 -22.21
N LEU A 441 -8.97 7.44 -21.84
CA LEU A 441 -8.96 6.67 -20.60
C LEU A 441 -8.50 5.25 -20.93
N LEU A 442 -7.40 4.85 -20.30
CA LEU A 442 -6.81 3.53 -20.42
C LEU A 442 -7.19 2.70 -19.19
N LEU A 443 -7.84 1.56 -19.44
CA LEU A 443 -8.13 0.55 -18.41
C LEU A 443 -7.21 -0.64 -18.62
N ASP A 444 -6.23 -0.82 -17.74
CA ASP A 444 -5.23 -1.88 -17.83
C ASP A 444 -5.72 -3.18 -17.18
N PHE A 445 -5.80 -4.24 -17.98
CA PHE A 445 -6.36 -5.52 -17.57
C PHE A 445 -5.36 -6.43 -16.84
N ARG A 446 -4.13 -5.99 -16.60
CA ARG A 446 -3.20 -6.67 -15.67
C ARG A 446 -3.80 -6.77 -14.28
N THR A 447 -4.30 -5.65 -13.75
CA THR A 447 -4.77 -5.51 -12.36
C THR A 447 -6.28 -5.68 -12.19
N VAL A 448 -7.05 -5.67 -13.28
CA VAL A 448 -8.48 -6.02 -13.24
C VAL A 448 -8.64 -7.49 -12.89
N LEU A 449 -9.33 -7.77 -11.78
CA LEU A 449 -9.56 -9.12 -11.29
C LEU A 449 -10.65 -9.83 -12.11
N LYS A 450 -10.74 -11.15 -11.94
CA LYS A 450 -11.73 -11.97 -12.63
C LYS A 450 -13.15 -11.47 -12.33
N ASN A 451 -13.96 -11.27 -13.37
CA ASN A 451 -15.35 -10.79 -13.33
C ASN A 451 -15.51 -9.29 -13.03
N GLU A 452 -14.47 -8.55 -12.70
CA GLU A 452 -14.57 -7.09 -12.47
C GLU A 452 -14.88 -6.32 -13.75
N GLU A 453 -14.72 -6.92 -14.94
CA GLU A 453 -15.17 -6.30 -16.18
C GLU A 453 -16.67 -5.97 -16.19
N LYS A 454 -17.48 -6.69 -15.39
CA LYS A 454 -18.91 -6.39 -15.22
C LYS A 454 -19.13 -5.13 -14.38
N LEU A 455 -18.32 -4.94 -13.33
CA LEU A 455 -18.35 -3.75 -12.47
C LEU A 455 -17.95 -2.51 -13.26
N ILE A 456 -16.98 -2.65 -14.17
CA ILE A 456 -16.60 -1.59 -15.11
C ILE A 456 -17.81 -1.20 -15.97
N VAL A 457 -18.46 -2.15 -16.65
CA VAL A 457 -19.63 -1.87 -17.51
C VAL A 457 -20.76 -1.21 -16.71
N GLN A 458 -21.05 -1.70 -15.51
CA GLN A 458 -22.04 -1.09 -14.61
C GLN A 458 -21.70 0.36 -14.26
N ALA A 459 -20.45 0.66 -13.91
CA ALA A 459 -20.02 2.02 -13.61
C ALA A 459 -20.16 2.97 -14.81
N PHE A 460 -19.91 2.48 -16.04
CA PHE A 460 -20.15 3.28 -17.24
C PHE A 460 -21.64 3.56 -17.46
N SER A 461 -22.51 2.59 -17.15
CA SER A 461 -23.97 2.80 -17.15
C SER A 461 -24.39 3.89 -16.17
N GLU A 462 -23.84 3.92 -14.95
CA GLU A 462 -24.12 4.96 -13.94
C GLU A 462 -23.68 6.38 -14.37
N VAL A 463 -22.72 6.49 -15.30
CA VAL A 463 -22.09 7.75 -15.68
C VAL A 463 -22.65 8.34 -16.97
N LEU A 464 -23.08 7.48 -17.90
CA LEU A 464 -23.50 7.87 -19.26
C LEU A 464 -25.01 7.79 -19.49
N GLN A 465 -25.76 7.12 -18.62
CA GLN A 465 -27.22 7.24 -18.55
C GLN A 465 -27.59 8.35 -17.57
#